data_AF-A0A3B9II31-F1
#
_entry.id   AF-A0A3B9II31-F1
#
_cell.length_a   1.000
_cell.length_b   1.000
_cell.length_c   1.000
_cell.angle_alpha   90.00
_cell.angle_beta   90.00
_cell.angle_gamma   90.00
#
_symmetry.space_group_name_H-M   'P 1'
#
loop_
_entity.id
_entity.type
_entity.pdbx_description
1 polymer ?
#
loop_
_entity_poly.entity_id
_entity_poly.type
_entity_poly.pdbx_seq_one_letter_code
_entity_poly.pdbx_strand_id
1 'polypeptide(L)'
;EKDGTVTNSERRISRQRAVLPPPGDARPDWWLIAEVARRLGFGHAFTWRHPAEIFDEHARLSGAAAAAFGRHFDIAGLAGLSRQQYDALEPVQWPVPAGSRDGTARVVPSQRLIALHHRPPVERPMQPGELVLNTGRLRDQWHTMTR
;
A
#
# COMPACT_ATOMS: atom_id res chain seq x y z
N GLU A 1 0.63 -17.47 -6.16
CA GLU A 1 1.25 -17.72 -4.84
C GLU A 1 0.89 -16.71 -3.76
N LYS A 2 0.87 -15.39 -4.02
CA LYS A 2 0.60 -14.39 -2.96
C LYS A 2 -0.89 -14.22 -2.68
N ASP A 3 -1.20 -13.96 -1.41
CA ASP A 3 -2.55 -13.64 -0.94
C ASP A 3 -2.51 -12.38 -0.07
N GLY A 4 -3.41 -11.43 -0.34
CA GLY A 4 -3.45 -10.14 0.34
C GLY A 4 -4.31 -9.11 -0.38
N THR A 5 -3.95 -7.84 -0.21
CA THR A 5 -4.55 -6.69 -0.90
C THR A 5 -3.51 -5.84 -1.60
N VAL A 6 -3.87 -5.24 -2.72
CA VAL A 6 -3.06 -4.24 -3.43
C VAL A 6 -3.81 -2.93 -3.53
N THR A 7 -3.08 -1.82 -3.49
CA THR A 7 -3.64 -0.47 -3.64
C THR A 7 -3.07 0.19 -4.88
N ASN A 8 -3.94 0.59 -5.82
CA ASN A 8 -3.51 1.28 -7.04
C ASN A 8 -3.41 2.81 -6.85
N SER A 9 -3.00 3.52 -7.90
CA SER A 9 -2.79 4.98 -7.87
C SER A 9 -4.07 5.79 -7.64
N GLU A 10 -5.24 5.24 -7.97
CA GLU A 10 -6.54 5.87 -7.67
C GLU A 10 -7.08 5.51 -6.28
N ARG A 11 -6.20 4.98 -5.39
CA ARG A 11 -6.50 4.66 -3.98
C ARG A 11 -7.43 3.47 -3.78
N ARG A 12 -7.62 2.66 -4.83
CA ARG A 12 -8.48 1.47 -4.75
C ARG A 12 -7.73 0.29 -4.18
N ILE A 13 -8.23 -0.22 -3.07
CA ILE A 13 -7.81 -1.46 -2.41
C ILE A 13 -8.56 -2.61 -3.08
N SER A 14 -7.84 -3.60 -3.58
CA SER A 14 -8.42 -4.79 -4.24
C SER A 14 -7.81 -6.06 -3.66
N ARG A 15 -8.60 -7.13 -3.55
CA ARG A 15 -8.11 -8.45 -3.12
C ARG A 15 -7.25 -9.10 -4.20
N GLN A 16 -6.01 -9.42 -3.84
CA GLN A 16 -5.11 -10.28 -4.61
C GLN A 16 -5.14 -11.69 -4.03
N ARG A 17 -5.71 -12.65 -4.77
CA ARG A 17 -5.87 -14.05 -4.31
C ARG A 17 -4.76 -14.95 -4.86
N ALA A 18 -4.33 -15.91 -4.05
CA ALA A 18 -3.39 -16.92 -4.50
C ALA A 18 -4.07 -17.89 -5.47
N VAL A 19 -3.61 -17.92 -6.73
CA VAL A 19 -4.12 -18.86 -7.75
C VAL A 19 -3.38 -20.20 -7.72
N LEU A 20 -2.10 -20.17 -7.34
CA LEU A 20 -1.20 -21.33 -7.28
C LEU A 20 -0.56 -21.40 -5.89
N PRO A 21 -0.24 -22.61 -5.38
CA PRO A 21 0.54 -22.75 -4.16
C PRO A 21 1.94 -22.13 -4.33
N PRO A 22 2.58 -21.68 -3.25
CA PRO A 22 3.98 -21.27 -3.29
C PRO A 22 4.88 -22.42 -3.77
N PRO A 23 5.86 -22.17 -4.66
CA PRO A 23 6.74 -23.20 -5.16
C PRO A 23 7.73 -23.68 -4.09
N GLY A 24 7.92 -24.99 -3.98
CA GLY A 24 8.88 -25.60 -3.05
C GLY A 24 8.67 -25.15 -1.61
N ASP A 25 9.74 -24.66 -0.98
CA ASP A 25 9.71 -24.16 0.40
C ASP A 25 9.38 -22.67 0.52
N ALA A 26 8.91 -22.02 -0.55
CA ALA A 26 8.52 -20.63 -0.49
C ALA A 26 7.44 -20.39 0.58
N ARG A 27 7.56 -19.24 1.26
CA ARG A 27 6.62 -18.77 2.28
C ARG A 27 6.22 -17.33 1.98
N PRO A 28 5.03 -16.88 2.41
CA PRO A 28 4.63 -15.48 2.26
C PRO A 28 5.61 -14.52 2.95
N ASP A 29 5.80 -13.33 2.38
CA ASP A 29 6.75 -12.33 2.92
C ASP A 29 6.44 -11.96 4.38
N TRP A 30 5.16 -11.84 4.74
CA TRP A 30 4.75 -11.53 6.12
C TRP A 30 5.11 -12.64 7.12
N TRP A 31 5.12 -13.90 6.66
CA TRP A 31 5.51 -15.03 7.50
C TRP A 31 7.01 -14.96 7.81
N LEU A 32 7.82 -14.58 6.83
CA LEU A 32 9.26 -14.38 7.03
C LEU A 32 9.52 -13.28 8.08
N ILE A 33 8.79 -12.17 8.00
CA ILE A 33 8.88 -11.09 9.00
C ILE A 33 8.50 -11.59 10.39
N ALA A 34 7.39 -12.34 10.52
CA ALA A 34 6.96 -12.92 11.78
C ALA A 34 8.01 -13.90 12.36
N GLU A 35 8.64 -14.71 11.51
CA GLU A 35 9.68 -15.65 11.92
C GLU A 35 10.97 -14.97 12.37
N VAL A 36 11.35 -13.84 11.77
CA VAL A 36 12.45 -13.00 12.29
C VAL A 36 12.07 -12.42 13.65
N ALA A 37 10.87 -11.83 13.78
CA ALA A 37 10.40 -11.28 15.05
C ALA A 37 10.37 -12.33 16.16
N ARG A 38 9.96 -13.56 15.85
CA ARG A 38 9.98 -14.69 16.79
C ARG A 38 11.39 -15.00 17.29
N ARG A 39 12.38 -15.03 16.39
CA ARG A 39 13.80 -15.27 16.76
C ARG A 39 14.39 -14.14 17.59
N LEU A 40 13.86 -12.92 17.45
CA LEU A 40 14.23 -11.76 18.26
C LEU A 40 13.48 -11.67 19.59
N GLY A 41 12.62 -12.63 19.93
CA GLY A 41 11.85 -12.64 21.18
C GLY A 41 10.50 -11.91 21.13
N PHE A 42 10.12 -11.37 19.97
CA PHE A 42 8.86 -10.62 19.77
C PHE A 42 7.73 -11.48 19.19
N GLY A 43 7.85 -12.81 19.20
CA GLY A 43 6.88 -13.71 18.55
C GLY A 43 5.43 -13.53 19.03
N HIS A 44 5.22 -13.08 20.26
CA HIS A 44 3.89 -12.81 20.82
C HIS A 44 3.16 -11.65 20.11
N ALA A 45 3.88 -10.72 19.49
CA ALA A 45 3.31 -9.59 18.75
C ALA A 45 3.11 -9.89 17.25
N PHE A 46 3.60 -11.03 16.76
CA PHE A 46 3.58 -11.41 15.34
C PHE A 46 2.89 -12.78 15.17
N THR A 47 1.70 -12.92 15.76
CA THR A 47 0.99 -14.22 15.87
C THR A 47 0.02 -14.49 14.73
N TRP A 48 0.05 -13.68 13.67
CA TRP A 48 -0.91 -13.78 12.58
C TRP A 48 -0.84 -15.12 11.86
N ARG A 49 -2.00 -15.69 11.55
CA ARG A 49 -2.12 -16.95 10.80
C ARG A 49 -2.60 -16.75 9.38
N HIS A 50 -3.17 -15.58 9.09
CA HIS A 50 -3.73 -15.24 7.79
C HIS A 50 -3.54 -13.74 7.47
N PRO A 51 -3.35 -13.35 6.19
CA PRO A 51 -3.29 -11.93 5.80
C PRO A 51 -4.47 -11.08 6.26
N ALA A 52 -5.64 -11.70 6.47
CA ALA A 52 -6.83 -11.03 6.99
C ALA A 52 -6.60 -10.42 8.39
N GLU A 53 -5.82 -11.09 9.24
CA GLU A 53 -5.53 -10.60 10.60
C GLU A 53 -4.58 -9.40 10.57
N ILE A 54 -3.60 -9.42 9.67
CA ILE A 54 -2.70 -8.29 9.41
C ILE A 54 -3.49 -7.11 8.84
N PHE A 55 -4.41 -7.37 7.92
CA PHE A 55 -5.28 -6.35 7.34
C PHE A 55 -6.20 -5.72 8.39
N ASP A 56 -6.79 -6.53 9.28
CA ASP A 56 -7.61 -6.04 10.39
C ASP A 56 -6.82 -5.12 11.33
N GLU A 57 -5.62 -5.54 11.74
CA GLU A 57 -4.73 -4.73 12.56
C GLU A 57 -4.37 -3.41 11.85
N HIS A 58 -3.97 -3.49 10.59
CA HIS A 58 -3.66 -2.31 9.78
C HIS A 58 -4.86 -1.36 9.67
N ALA A 59 -6.06 -1.89 9.49
CA ALA A 59 -7.27 -1.10 9.39
C ALA A 59 -7.58 -0.35 10.69
N ARG A 60 -7.48 -1.03 11.84
CA ARG A 60 -7.65 -0.39 13.16
C ARG A 60 -6.60 0.70 13.41
N LEU A 61 -5.34 0.41 13.11
CA LEU A 61 -4.24 1.36 13.28
C LEU A 61 -4.41 2.59 12.39
N SER A 62 -4.93 2.43 11.17
CA SER A 62 -5.21 3.56 10.27
C SER A 62 -6.21 4.55 10.88
N GLY A 63 -7.32 4.06 11.44
CA GLY A 63 -8.31 4.91 12.11
C GLY A 63 -7.78 5.56 13.37
N ALA A 64 -7.03 4.80 14.19
CA ALA A 64 -6.37 5.36 15.36
C ALA A 64 -5.40 6.50 14.99
N ALA A 65 -4.62 6.32 13.91
CA ALA A 65 -3.71 7.35 13.41
C ALA A 65 -4.44 8.54 12.79
N ALA A 66 -5.56 8.32 12.10
CA ALA A 66 -6.41 9.38 11.57
C ALA A 66 -6.97 10.24 12.71
N ALA A 67 -7.49 9.61 13.77
CA ALA A 67 -8.02 10.30 14.94
C ALA A 67 -6.94 11.04 15.75
N ALA A 68 -5.80 10.40 16.01
CA ALA A 68 -4.73 10.97 16.84
C ALA A 68 -3.91 12.06 16.12
N PHE A 69 -3.72 11.94 14.81
CA PHE A 69 -2.77 12.78 14.07
C PHE A 69 -3.37 13.51 12.86
N GLY A 70 -4.70 13.47 12.68
CA GLY A 70 -5.37 14.14 11.55
C GLY A 70 -4.95 13.60 10.18
N ARG A 71 -4.62 12.31 10.09
CA ARG A 71 -4.23 11.69 8.80
C ARG A 71 -5.46 11.47 7.93
N HIS A 72 -5.30 11.70 6.62
CA HIS A 72 -6.37 11.42 5.65
C HIS A 72 -6.54 9.93 5.35
N PHE A 73 -5.53 9.10 5.58
CA PHE A 73 -5.65 7.66 5.38
C PHE A 73 -6.37 7.04 6.57
N ASP A 74 -7.58 6.56 6.32
CA ASP A 74 -8.42 5.85 7.27
C ASP A 74 -9.19 4.75 6.54
N ILE A 75 -9.02 3.51 6.95
CA ILE A 75 -9.78 2.35 6.47
C ILE A 75 -10.40 1.57 7.63
N ALA A 76 -10.61 2.20 8.78
CA ALA A 76 -11.15 1.55 9.98
C ALA A 76 -12.55 0.94 9.77
N GLY A 77 -13.32 1.41 8.79
CA GLY A 77 -14.58 0.78 8.37
C GLY A 77 -14.41 -0.61 7.74
N LEU A 78 -13.19 -0.98 7.35
CA LEU A 78 -12.81 -2.31 6.89
C LEU A 78 -12.19 -3.19 8.00
N ALA A 79 -12.16 -2.71 9.24
CA ALA A 79 -11.82 -3.55 10.39
C ALA A 79 -12.98 -4.46 10.80
N GLY A 80 -12.68 -5.52 11.52
CA GLY A 80 -13.62 -6.51 12.04
C GLY A 80 -14.18 -7.46 10.99
N LEU A 81 -13.65 -7.46 9.77
CA LEU A 81 -14.07 -8.39 8.73
C LEU A 81 -13.72 -9.82 9.12
N SER A 82 -14.69 -10.73 9.01
CA SER A 82 -14.39 -12.16 9.05
C SER A 82 -13.49 -12.54 7.88
N ARG A 83 -12.81 -13.68 7.96
CA ARG A 83 -12.00 -14.18 6.86
C ARG A 83 -12.80 -14.31 5.55
N GLN A 84 -14.05 -14.77 5.63
CA GLN A 84 -14.93 -14.86 4.47
C GLN A 84 -15.26 -13.48 3.89
N GLN A 85 -15.50 -12.48 4.73
CA GLN A 85 -15.76 -11.11 4.27
C GLN A 85 -14.51 -10.47 3.67
N TYR A 86 -13.33 -10.70 4.26
CA TYR A 86 -12.05 -10.30 3.69
C TYR A 86 -11.80 -10.95 2.32
N ASP A 87 -12.09 -12.25 2.20
CA ASP A 87 -11.94 -12.98 0.95
C ASP A 87 -12.95 -12.58 -0.11
N ALA A 88 -14.12 -12.06 0.30
CA ALA A 88 -15.15 -11.49 -0.57
C ALA A 88 -15.04 -9.96 -0.70
N LEU A 89 -13.95 -9.34 -0.25
CA LEU A 89 -13.80 -7.89 -0.28
C LEU A 89 -13.79 -7.38 -1.74
N GLU A 90 -14.83 -6.62 -2.07
CA GLU A 90 -14.95 -5.93 -3.34
C GLU A 90 -14.00 -4.72 -3.41
N PRO A 91 -13.54 -4.32 -4.61
CA PRO A 91 -12.61 -3.22 -4.75
C PRO A 91 -13.16 -1.88 -4.23
N VAL A 92 -12.51 -1.30 -3.22
CA VAL A 92 -12.98 -0.10 -2.52
C VAL A 92 -11.92 1.00 -2.51
N GLN A 93 -12.31 2.25 -2.72
CA GLN A 93 -11.41 3.40 -2.60
C GLN A 93 -11.34 3.86 -1.15
N TRP A 94 -10.16 3.90 -0.54
CA TRP A 94 -10.01 4.57 0.76
C TRP A 94 -10.22 6.09 0.57
N PRO A 95 -10.54 6.90 1.60
CA PRO A 95 -10.91 6.50 2.96
C PRO A 95 -12.18 5.67 3.05
N VAL A 96 -12.20 4.77 4.04
CA VAL A 96 -13.36 4.03 4.53
C VAL A 96 -13.37 4.16 6.06
N PRO A 97 -13.83 5.30 6.61
CA PRO A 97 -13.80 5.52 8.06
C PRO A 97 -14.76 4.59 8.80
N ALA A 98 -14.58 4.47 10.11
CA ALA A 98 -15.46 3.66 10.96
C ALA A 98 -16.94 4.08 10.79
N GLY A 99 -17.84 3.09 10.67
CA GLY A 99 -19.26 3.33 10.41
C GLY A 99 -19.63 3.49 8.93
N SER A 100 -18.65 3.62 8.03
CA SER A 100 -18.86 3.50 6.58
C SER A 100 -18.32 2.18 6.06
N ARG A 101 -18.96 1.64 5.01
CA ARG A 101 -18.41 0.58 4.17
C ARG A 101 -18.19 1.02 2.73
N ASP A 102 -18.73 2.18 2.37
CA ASP A 102 -18.55 2.77 1.06
C ASP A 102 -17.26 3.57 1.04
N GLY A 103 -16.52 3.39 -0.05
CA GLY A 103 -15.28 4.12 -0.30
C GLY A 103 -15.51 5.58 -0.63
N THR A 104 -14.55 6.43 -0.28
CA THR A 104 -14.64 7.88 -0.56
C THR A 104 -14.01 8.21 -1.90
N ALA A 105 -14.85 8.38 -2.93
CA ALA A 105 -14.40 8.62 -4.30
C ALA A 105 -13.52 9.88 -4.45
N ARG A 106 -13.84 10.95 -3.71
CA ARG A 106 -13.11 12.22 -3.77
C ARG A 106 -12.66 12.65 -2.38
N VAL A 107 -11.34 12.64 -2.17
CA VAL A 107 -10.71 13.36 -1.05
C VAL A 107 -10.29 14.71 -1.61
N VAL A 108 -11.11 15.74 -1.41
CA VAL A 108 -10.74 17.12 -1.73
C VAL A 108 -10.16 17.75 -0.46
N PRO A 109 -8.83 17.82 -0.31
CA PRO A 109 -8.27 18.74 0.66
C PRO A 109 -8.64 20.18 0.28
N SER A 110 -8.58 21.10 1.24
CA SER A 110 -8.84 22.52 1.01
C SER A 110 -8.04 23.03 -0.20
N GLN A 111 -8.73 23.70 -1.12
CA GLN A 111 -8.09 24.25 -2.31
C GLN A 111 -7.26 25.45 -1.90
N ARG A 112 -5.94 25.26 -1.76
CA ARG A 112 -4.99 26.32 -1.46
C ARG A 112 -4.31 26.76 -2.74
N LEU A 113 -4.43 28.04 -3.08
CA LEU A 113 -3.63 28.65 -4.13
C LEU A 113 -2.22 28.89 -3.59
N ILE A 114 -1.22 28.35 -4.29
CA ILE A 114 0.20 28.51 -3.96
C ILE A 114 0.88 29.17 -5.15
N ALA A 115 1.35 30.41 -4.97
CA ALA A 115 2.18 31.06 -5.97
C ALA A 115 3.57 30.41 -5.95
N LEU A 116 4.03 29.94 -7.11
CA LEU A 116 5.33 29.32 -7.28
C LEU A 116 6.25 30.23 -8.09
N HIS A 117 7.49 30.37 -7.66
CA HIS A 117 8.55 31.01 -8.43
C HIS A 117 9.39 29.94 -9.12
N HIS A 118 9.69 30.14 -10.40
CA HIS A 118 10.63 29.27 -11.11
C HIS A 118 11.99 29.28 -10.40
N ARG A 119 12.52 28.10 -10.13
CA ARG A 119 13.90 27.88 -9.66
C ARG A 119 14.62 27.08 -10.74
N PRO A 120 15.77 27.55 -11.26
CA PRO A 120 16.52 26.79 -12.24
C PRO A 120 16.97 25.44 -11.63
N PRO A 121 17.17 24.41 -12.46
CA PRO A 121 17.78 23.15 -12.02
C PRO A 121 19.11 23.40 -11.29
N VAL A 122 19.43 22.54 -10.32
CA VAL A 122 20.74 22.54 -9.64
C VAL A 122 21.87 22.13 -10.59
N GLU A 123 21.53 21.36 -11.62
CA GLU A 123 22.48 20.97 -12.66
C GLU A 123 22.97 22.19 -13.42
N ARG A 124 24.27 22.21 -13.71
CA ARG A 124 24.87 23.30 -14.46
C ARG A 124 24.28 23.40 -15.87
N PRO A 125 24.20 24.60 -16.45
CA PRO A 125 23.86 24.76 -17.85
C PRO A 125 24.79 23.92 -18.74
N MET A 126 24.17 23.25 -19.71
CA MET A 126 24.86 22.42 -20.70
C MET A 126 25.81 23.28 -21.54
N GLN A 127 27.05 22.82 -21.72
CA GLN A 127 28.03 23.46 -22.58
C GLN A 127 27.92 22.92 -24.02
N PRO A 128 28.41 23.67 -25.04
CA PRO A 128 28.43 23.19 -26.41
C PRO A 128 29.17 21.84 -26.53
N GLY A 129 28.51 20.85 -27.10
CA GLY A 129 29.06 19.49 -27.28
C GLY A 129 28.73 18.50 -26.16
N GLU A 130 28.06 18.92 -25.09
CA GLU A 130 27.60 18.03 -24.03
C GLU A 130 26.22 17.41 -24.35
N LEU A 131 25.95 16.22 -23.80
CA LEU A 131 24.66 15.53 -23.91
C LEU A 131 24.02 15.40 -22.52
N VAL A 132 22.68 15.48 -22.46
CA VAL A 132 21.90 15.24 -21.24
C VAL A 132 21.29 13.84 -21.30
N LEU A 133 21.53 13.03 -20.27
CA LEU A 133 20.86 11.75 -20.11
C LEU A 133 19.45 11.95 -19.57
N ASN A 134 18.46 11.39 -20.27
CA ASN A 134 17.09 11.27 -19.79
C ASN A 134 16.68 9.80 -19.83
N THR A 135 16.21 9.27 -18.70
CA THR A 135 15.78 7.87 -18.58
C THR A 135 14.26 7.78 -18.67
N GLY A 136 13.76 6.84 -19.48
CA GLY A 136 12.34 6.58 -19.66
C GLY A 136 11.92 5.16 -19.29
N ARG A 137 10.65 4.85 -19.54
CA ARG A 137 10.10 3.48 -19.46
C ARG A 137 9.62 3.04 -20.83
N LEU A 138 9.69 1.75 -21.08
CA LEU A 138 9.11 1.13 -22.27
C LEU A 138 7.84 0.39 -21.88
N ARG A 139 6.85 0.37 -22.79
CA ARG A 139 5.58 -0.34 -22.58
C ARG A 139 5.80 -1.82 -22.25
N ASP A 140 6.75 -2.44 -22.96
CA ASP A 140 6.95 -3.90 -22.95
C ASP A 140 8.01 -4.36 -21.95
N GLN A 141 8.65 -3.44 -21.21
CA GLN A 141 9.65 -3.78 -20.18
C GLN A 141 9.24 -3.19 -18.84
N TRP A 142 9.17 -4.05 -17.82
CA TRP A 142 8.84 -3.64 -16.48
C TRP A 142 10.08 -3.56 -15.60
N HIS A 143 10.52 -2.33 -15.31
CA HIS A 143 11.59 -2.04 -14.35
C HIS A 143 12.83 -2.93 -14.52
N THR A 144 13.04 -3.87 -13.59
CA THR A 144 14.20 -4.76 -13.52
C THR A 144 14.13 -5.96 -14.47
N MET A 145 13.05 -6.11 -15.25
CA MET A 145 12.83 -7.22 -16.18
C MET A 145 12.92 -8.63 -15.54
N THR A 146 12.55 -8.74 -14.26
CA THR A 146 12.56 -10.00 -13.51
C THR A 146 11.17 -10.65 -13.39
N ARG A 147 10.23 -10.22 -14.22
CA ARG A 147 8.85 -10.73 -14.30
C ARG A 147 8.44 -10.94 -15.73
#